data_AF-A0A6A2X5Y7-F1
#
_entry.id   AF-A0A6A2X5Y7-F1
#
_cell.length_a   1.000
_cell.length_b   1.000
_cell.length_c   1.000
_cell.angle_alpha   90.00
_cell.angle_beta   90.00
_cell.angle_gamma   90.00
#
_symmetry.space_group_name_H-M   'P 1'
#
loop_
_entity.id
_entity.type
_entity.pdbx_description
1 polymer ?
#
loop_
_entity_poly.entity_id
_entity_poly.type
_entity_poly.pdbx_seq_one_letter_code
_entity_poly.pdbx_strand_id
1 'polypeptide(L)'
;MDHFITFIVGLLNKDHTIGLARCPRTGKDNIHRSLDIRTPTSFDNFYFRNLLKNKGLLHSDQELVNIASTDSLVKNYAADSSRFFKQFSKSMIKMGNIKPLTGNSGEIRINCRKIVLSQRQHWRLKEPQAFIRRSFTAVCSFQAKGQLSPGYYSSTCPQALPIVKAGVTAAIKNETRIGASLLRLHFHDCFVNGCDGSVLLDDNSTFIGEKTAVANNNSARGFNVVDNIKAQLEKACPRVVSCADILAIAARDSVVQLGGPSWKVLLGRRDSTTASRSAANTSIPQPTFNLSALISSFSAQGLSIKDLVILSGSHNIGLARCTSFRSHIYNDSDIDPSFANSLRKICPRSGNDNVLAPLDRQTPTRFDSLYYGNLLGKKGLLHSDQELFNGNSSTDYLVKSYAANTKLFFKEFAKSMIKMGNIKPLTEILGKSESTAGKQIEEHVFIPARKYKKQV
;
A
#
# COMPACT_ATOMS: atom_id res chain seq x y z
N MET A 1 -16.55 -24.74 42.51
CA MET A 1 -16.15 -24.48 41.10
C MET A 1 -17.12 -25.12 40.10
N ASP A 2 -17.82 -26.22 40.43
CA ASP A 2 -18.76 -26.87 39.50
C ASP A 2 -20.07 -26.12 39.24
N HIS A 3 -20.50 -25.21 40.12
CA HIS A 3 -21.73 -24.43 39.88
C HIS A 3 -21.56 -23.24 38.92
N PHE A 4 -20.32 -22.81 38.65
CA PHE A 4 -20.05 -21.68 37.74
C PHE A 4 -19.97 -22.11 36.27
N ILE A 5 -19.59 -23.37 36.02
CA ILE A 5 -19.52 -23.95 34.67
C ILE A 5 -20.93 -24.23 34.13
N THR A 6 -21.86 -24.66 34.99
CA THR A 6 -23.25 -24.95 34.58
C THR A 6 -24.02 -23.69 34.16
N PHE A 7 -23.67 -22.52 34.70
CA PHE A 7 -24.29 -21.24 34.32
C PHE A 7 -23.80 -20.73 32.95
N ILE A 8 -22.53 -20.98 32.58
CA ILE A 8 -22.00 -20.57 31.27
C ILE A 8 -22.52 -21.47 30.13
N VAL A 9 -22.83 -22.74 30.40
CA VAL A 9 -23.38 -23.65 29.39
C VAL A 9 -24.88 -23.42 29.15
N GLY A 10 -25.59 -22.74 30.07
CA GLY A 10 -27.04 -22.51 30.00
C GLY A 10 -27.51 -21.42 29.03
N LEU A 11 -26.61 -20.61 28.45
CA LEU A 11 -26.96 -19.50 27.55
C LEU A 11 -26.64 -19.76 26.07
N LEU A 12 -26.09 -20.93 25.73
CA LEU A 12 -25.82 -21.31 24.34
C LEU A 12 -26.97 -22.15 23.80
N ASN A 13 -27.68 -21.58 22.82
CA ASN A 13 -28.78 -22.21 22.09
C ASN A 13 -28.36 -23.62 21.57
N LYS A 14 -29.24 -24.62 21.71
CA LYS A 14 -28.93 -26.02 21.31
C LYS A 14 -28.60 -26.17 19.81
N ASP A 15 -28.99 -25.22 18.97
CA ASP A 15 -28.65 -25.15 17.54
C ASP A 15 -27.20 -24.71 17.26
N HIS A 16 -26.39 -24.42 18.29
CA HIS A 16 -25.00 -24.00 18.16
C HIS A 16 -24.01 -25.16 17.98
N THR A 17 -24.49 -26.41 17.99
CA THR A 17 -23.65 -27.62 17.93
C THR A 17 -23.38 -28.14 16.52
N ILE A 18 -24.01 -27.60 15.48
CA ILE A 18 -23.88 -28.12 14.10
C ILE A 18 -22.60 -27.59 13.39
N GLY A 19 -21.87 -26.62 13.96
CA GLY A 19 -20.64 -26.06 13.37
C GLY A 19 -19.40 -26.03 14.26
N LEU A 20 -19.54 -26.19 15.58
CA LEU A 20 -18.41 -26.30 16.50
C LEU A 20 -18.09 -27.79 16.69
N ALA A 21 -17.30 -28.35 15.78
CA ALA A 21 -16.55 -29.57 16.09
C ALA A 21 -15.79 -29.31 17.40
N ARG A 22 -16.21 -29.99 18.49
CA ARG A 22 -15.68 -29.87 19.86
C ARG A 22 -14.18 -29.59 19.82
N CYS A 23 -13.78 -28.36 20.17
CA CYS A 23 -12.37 -28.07 20.42
C CYS A 23 -11.95 -29.00 21.57
N PRO A 24 -11.02 -29.94 21.35
CA PRO A 24 -10.64 -30.88 22.40
C PRO A 24 -9.98 -30.12 23.55
N ARG A 25 -10.10 -30.65 24.78
CA ARG A 25 -9.51 -30.03 25.98
C ARG A 25 -7.97 -29.97 25.93
N THR A 26 -7.34 -30.80 25.09
CA THR A 26 -5.90 -30.82 24.87
C THR A 26 -5.58 -31.18 23.41
N GLY A 27 -4.49 -30.61 22.88
CA GLY A 27 -4.00 -30.86 21.53
C GLY A 27 -4.84 -30.22 20.41
N LYS A 28 -4.38 -30.37 19.16
CA LYS A 28 -5.01 -29.76 17.97
C LYS A 28 -5.00 -28.22 17.95
N ASP A 29 -4.06 -27.59 18.66
CA ASP A 29 -3.94 -26.12 18.79
C ASP A 29 -3.70 -25.40 17.44
N ASN A 30 -3.18 -26.11 16.43
CA ASN A 30 -2.93 -25.57 15.09
C ASN A 30 -4.08 -25.79 14.10
N ILE A 31 -5.26 -26.25 14.55
CA ILE A 31 -6.39 -26.42 13.64
C ILE A 31 -7.21 -25.13 13.58
N HIS A 32 -7.13 -24.46 12.44
CA HIS A 32 -7.88 -23.24 12.17
C HIS A 32 -9.41 -23.49 12.16
N ARG A 33 -10.15 -22.49 12.63
CA ARG A 33 -11.61 -22.41 12.58
C ARG A 33 -12.00 -21.09 11.95
N SER A 34 -13.07 -21.11 11.16
CA SER A 34 -13.56 -19.91 10.50
C SER A 34 -14.21 -18.96 11.51
N LEU A 35 -13.80 -17.71 11.49
CA LEU A 35 -14.42 -16.63 12.28
C LEU A 35 -15.81 -16.27 11.74
N ASP A 36 -16.02 -16.43 10.43
CA ASP A 36 -17.35 -16.43 9.81
C ASP A 36 -17.75 -17.86 9.46
N ILE A 37 -18.72 -18.40 10.20
CA ILE A 37 -19.21 -19.77 10.01
C ILE A 37 -20.12 -19.93 8.79
N ARG A 38 -20.56 -18.83 8.17
CA ARG A 38 -21.53 -18.87 7.07
C ARG A 38 -20.86 -18.62 5.73
N THR A 39 -19.93 -17.69 5.68
CA THR A 39 -19.23 -17.30 4.45
C THR A 39 -17.73 -17.11 4.68
N PRO A 40 -17.01 -18.18 5.08
CA PRO A 40 -15.61 -18.09 5.55
C PRO A 40 -14.60 -17.57 4.53
N THR A 41 -14.96 -17.56 3.24
CA THR A 41 -14.10 -17.15 2.12
C THR A 41 -14.59 -15.89 1.41
N SER A 42 -15.61 -15.21 1.96
CA SER A 42 -16.18 -14.00 1.37
C SER A 42 -16.13 -12.84 2.35
N PHE A 43 -15.78 -11.65 1.85
CA PHE A 43 -15.80 -10.43 2.67
C PHE A 43 -17.18 -9.78 2.60
N ASP A 44 -18.01 -10.06 3.60
CA ASP A 44 -19.39 -9.57 3.70
C ASP A 44 -19.73 -9.18 5.15
N ASN A 45 -21.02 -8.99 5.45
CA ASN A 45 -21.49 -8.61 6.78
C ASN A 45 -22.14 -9.78 7.56
N PHE A 46 -21.99 -11.03 7.12
CA PHE A 46 -22.54 -12.19 7.83
C PHE A 46 -21.86 -12.42 9.17
N TYR A 47 -20.59 -12.03 9.33
CA TYR A 47 -19.94 -11.90 10.63
C TYR A 47 -20.82 -11.16 11.66
N PHE A 48 -21.29 -9.96 11.35
CA PHE A 48 -22.16 -9.19 12.27
C PHE A 48 -23.52 -9.85 12.48
N ARG A 49 -24.07 -10.50 11.45
CA ARG A 49 -25.32 -11.28 11.58
C ARG A 49 -25.16 -12.52 12.46
N ASN A 50 -23.96 -13.10 12.51
CA ASN A 50 -23.62 -14.22 13.38
C ASN A 50 -23.55 -13.73 14.84
N LEU A 51 -22.92 -12.58 15.10
CA LEU A 51 -22.86 -11.99 16.45
C LEU A 51 -24.24 -11.73 17.06
N LEU A 52 -25.19 -11.20 16.27
CA LEU A 52 -26.58 -10.97 16.70
C LEU A 52 -27.34 -12.26 17.03
N LYS A 53 -26.83 -13.41 16.61
CA LYS A 53 -27.40 -14.74 16.89
C LYS A 53 -26.61 -15.50 17.96
N ASN A 54 -25.75 -14.80 18.71
CA ASN A 54 -24.81 -15.36 19.68
C ASN A 54 -23.89 -16.42 19.07
N LYS A 55 -23.42 -16.18 17.84
CA LYS A 55 -22.55 -17.07 17.08
C LYS A 55 -21.14 -16.54 16.84
N GLY A 56 -20.65 -15.63 17.68
CA GLY A 56 -19.26 -15.21 17.69
C GLY A 56 -18.35 -16.36 18.14
N LEU A 57 -17.30 -16.65 17.37
CA LEU A 57 -16.35 -17.73 17.71
C LEU A 57 -15.43 -17.32 18.87
N LEU A 58 -14.94 -16.09 18.84
CA LEU A 58 -14.09 -15.55 19.91
C LEU A 58 -14.96 -14.84 20.95
N HIS A 59 -14.61 -14.99 22.23
CA HIS A 59 -15.29 -14.26 23.30
C HIS A 59 -15.26 -12.75 23.07
N SER A 60 -14.09 -12.20 22.67
CA SER A 60 -13.92 -10.78 22.35
C SER A 60 -14.89 -10.27 21.28
N ASP A 61 -15.25 -11.12 20.32
CA ASP A 61 -16.12 -10.77 19.21
C ASP A 61 -17.57 -10.73 19.69
N GLN A 62 -17.96 -11.69 20.54
CA GLN A 62 -19.30 -11.76 21.10
C GLN A 62 -19.58 -10.60 22.08
N GLU A 63 -18.54 -10.02 22.70
CA GLU A 63 -18.69 -8.81 23.51
C GLU A 63 -19.14 -7.57 22.71
N LEU A 64 -18.95 -7.54 21.39
CA LEU A 64 -19.35 -6.40 20.56
C LEU A 64 -20.86 -6.11 20.58
N VAL A 65 -21.69 -7.11 20.92
CA VAL A 65 -23.15 -6.94 21.09
C VAL A 65 -23.59 -6.80 22.55
N ASN A 66 -22.68 -6.96 23.51
CA ASN A 66 -22.97 -6.87 24.94
C ASN A 66 -22.75 -5.45 25.51
N ILE A 67 -22.10 -4.56 24.77
CA ILE A 67 -21.83 -3.17 25.18
C ILE A 67 -22.71 -2.22 24.37
N ALA A 68 -23.46 -1.34 25.06
CA ALA A 68 -24.46 -0.46 24.45
C ALA A 68 -23.91 0.45 23.34
N SER A 69 -22.64 0.86 23.41
CA SER A 69 -22.00 1.72 22.42
C SER A 69 -21.62 0.99 21.12
N THR A 70 -21.37 -0.32 21.17
CA THR A 70 -20.97 -1.13 20.00
C THR A 70 -22.13 -1.94 19.42
N ASP A 71 -23.13 -2.31 20.24
CA ASP A 71 -24.30 -3.08 19.81
C ASP A 71 -25.08 -2.38 18.68
N SER A 72 -25.29 -1.06 18.79
CA SER A 72 -25.93 -0.27 17.72
C SER A 72 -25.13 -0.30 16.41
N LEU A 73 -23.80 -0.30 16.46
CA LEU A 73 -22.97 -0.41 15.27
C LEU A 73 -23.06 -1.80 14.64
N VAL A 74 -23.04 -2.86 15.45
CA VAL A 74 -23.19 -4.24 14.98
C VAL A 74 -24.54 -4.43 14.29
N LYS A 75 -25.64 -3.95 14.88
CA LYS A 75 -26.98 -3.97 14.26
C LYS A 75 -27.02 -3.26 12.91
N ASN A 76 -26.44 -2.07 12.86
CA ASN A 76 -26.35 -1.29 11.63
C ASN A 76 -25.54 -1.99 10.52
N TYR A 77 -24.39 -2.57 10.87
CA TYR A 77 -23.54 -3.29 9.91
C TYR A 77 -24.16 -4.60 9.44
N ALA A 78 -24.87 -5.33 10.33
CA ALA A 78 -25.60 -6.54 9.96
C ALA A 78 -26.78 -6.27 9.02
N ALA A 79 -27.46 -5.12 9.19
CA ALA A 79 -28.60 -4.72 8.37
C ALA A 79 -28.17 -4.15 7.00
N ASP A 80 -27.07 -3.39 6.94
CA ASP A 80 -26.63 -2.65 5.75
C ASP A 80 -25.16 -2.96 5.42
N SER A 81 -24.96 -3.83 4.44
CA SER A 81 -23.62 -4.21 3.97
C SER A 81 -22.86 -3.03 3.34
N SER A 82 -23.56 -2.10 2.68
CA SER A 82 -22.95 -0.91 2.08
C SER A 82 -22.40 0.01 3.16
N ARG A 83 -23.14 0.22 4.25
CA ARG A 83 -22.69 0.98 5.41
C ARG A 83 -21.50 0.32 6.09
N PHE A 84 -21.52 -1.00 6.27
CA PHE A 84 -20.37 -1.74 6.78
C PHE A 84 -19.13 -1.49 5.92
N PHE A 85 -19.19 -1.74 4.61
CA PHE A 85 -18.04 -1.56 3.72
C PHE A 85 -17.53 -0.12 3.70
N LYS A 86 -18.45 0.86 3.73
CA LYS A 86 -18.09 2.29 3.80
C LYS A 86 -17.38 2.64 5.10
N GLN A 87 -17.82 2.10 6.24
CA GLN A 87 -17.18 2.38 7.52
C GLN A 87 -15.91 1.58 7.73
N PHE A 88 -15.87 0.32 7.29
CA PHE A 88 -14.67 -0.50 7.29
C PHE A 88 -13.55 0.16 6.51
N SER A 89 -13.82 0.63 5.28
CA SER A 89 -12.80 1.36 4.50
C SER A 89 -12.30 2.63 5.21
N LYS A 90 -13.18 3.43 5.83
CA LYS A 90 -12.78 4.60 6.63
C LYS A 90 -11.94 4.22 7.85
N SER A 91 -12.31 3.16 8.57
CA SER A 91 -11.58 2.67 9.74
C SER A 91 -10.20 2.12 9.35
N MET A 92 -10.09 1.42 8.22
CA MET A 92 -8.80 0.94 7.69
C MET A 92 -7.89 2.10 7.27
N ILE A 93 -8.44 3.14 6.64
CA ILE A 93 -7.69 4.38 6.37
C ILE A 93 -7.23 5.03 7.68
N LYS A 94 -8.12 5.15 8.67
CA LYS A 94 -7.78 5.72 9.99
C LYS A 94 -6.72 4.90 10.71
N MET A 95 -6.80 3.57 10.62
CA MET A 95 -5.82 2.64 11.20
C MET A 95 -4.47 2.71 10.49
N GLY A 96 -4.47 2.80 9.16
CA GLY A 96 -3.26 3.04 8.36
C GLY A 96 -2.62 4.40 8.64
N ASN A 97 -3.41 5.35 9.15
CA ASN A 97 -2.97 6.67 9.62
C ASN A 97 -2.71 6.71 11.14
N ILE A 98 -2.54 5.57 11.83
CA ILE A 98 -2.06 5.55 13.22
C ILE A 98 -0.55 5.79 13.19
N LYS A 99 -0.11 6.90 13.81
CA LYS A 99 1.28 7.40 13.79
C LYS A 99 1.83 7.68 12.38
N PRO A 100 1.18 8.54 11.56
CA PRO A 100 1.84 9.06 10.38
C PRO A 100 3.03 9.90 10.86
N LEU A 101 4.21 9.60 10.34
CA LEU A 101 5.43 10.36 10.63
C LEU A 101 5.20 11.79 10.13
N THR A 102 5.12 12.73 11.06
CA THR A 102 4.69 14.11 10.82
C THR A 102 5.66 15.12 11.42
N GLY A 103 5.60 16.38 10.97
CA GLY A 103 6.48 17.47 11.43
C GLY A 103 7.84 17.49 10.72
N ASN A 104 8.94 17.63 11.46
CA ASN A 104 10.32 17.57 10.93
C ASN A 104 10.75 16.17 10.44
N SER A 105 9.79 15.26 10.24
CA SER A 105 10.03 13.90 9.80
C SER A 105 10.22 13.88 8.28
N GLY A 106 11.47 13.77 7.83
CA GLY A 106 11.84 13.75 6.42
C GLY A 106 12.25 15.10 5.84
N GLU A 107 12.79 15.09 4.63
CA GLU A 107 13.46 16.22 4.01
C GLU A 107 13.00 16.47 2.56
N ILE A 108 13.51 17.54 1.95
CA ILE A 108 13.54 17.68 0.49
C ILE A 108 14.99 17.50 0.07
N ARG A 109 15.31 16.32 -0.47
CA ARG A 109 16.67 16.04 -0.92
C ARG A 109 16.98 16.85 -2.17
N ILE A 110 18.21 17.32 -2.33
CA ILE A 110 18.69 17.90 -3.62
C ILE A 110 19.11 16.76 -4.56
N ASN A 111 19.66 15.69 -3.99
CA ASN A 111 20.02 14.47 -4.68
C ASN A 111 19.22 13.31 -4.08
N CYS A 112 18.37 12.67 -4.88
CA CYS A 112 17.49 11.59 -4.42
C CYS A 112 18.22 10.34 -3.90
N ARG A 113 19.53 10.22 -4.15
CA ARG A 113 20.35 9.09 -3.72
C ARG A 113 20.92 9.23 -2.32
N LYS A 114 20.93 10.44 -1.77
CA LYS A 114 21.67 10.78 -0.56
C LYS A 114 20.79 11.57 0.40
N ILE A 115 20.91 11.25 1.69
CA ILE A 115 20.35 12.08 2.74
C ILE A 115 21.10 13.42 2.78
N VAL A 116 20.41 14.53 3.06
CA VAL A 116 21.12 15.76 3.42
C VAL A 116 21.62 15.55 4.84
N LEU A 117 22.85 15.06 4.97
CA LEU A 117 23.56 15.15 6.24
C LEU A 117 23.51 16.61 6.66
N SER A 118 22.99 16.89 7.85
CA SER A 118 23.10 18.23 8.41
C SER A 118 24.59 18.57 8.42
N GLN A 119 25.02 19.43 7.50
CA GLN A 119 26.20 20.23 7.74
C GLN A 119 25.87 21.08 8.96
N ARG A 120 26.17 20.57 10.16
CA ARG A 120 26.78 21.41 11.19
C ARG A 120 28.18 21.78 10.70
N GLN A 121 28.25 22.55 9.61
CA GLN A 121 29.45 23.21 9.18
C GLN A 121 29.07 24.67 8.93
N HIS A 122 29.30 25.45 9.99
CA HIS A 122 30.08 26.67 9.89
C HIS A 122 29.75 27.53 8.66
N TRP A 123 28.60 28.19 8.69
CA TRP A 123 28.57 29.57 8.21
C TRP A 123 29.47 30.39 9.15
N ARG A 124 30.79 30.39 8.93
CA ARG A 124 31.59 31.53 9.37
C ARG A 124 31.09 32.70 8.54
N LEU A 125 30.22 33.50 9.15
CA LEU A 125 30.01 34.88 8.75
C LEU A 125 31.39 35.53 8.63
N LYS A 126 31.84 35.76 7.40
CA LYS A 126 32.67 36.93 7.14
C LYS A 126 31.70 38.02 6.71
N GLU A 127 31.31 38.80 7.70
CA GLU A 127 30.72 40.12 7.59
C GLU A 127 31.63 41.06 6.74
N PRO A 128 31.09 42.16 6.15
CA PRO A 128 30.71 43.32 6.96
C PRO A 128 29.37 43.95 6.62
N GLN A 129 28.91 44.69 7.63
CA GLN A 129 27.61 45.31 7.80
C GLN A 129 27.31 46.38 6.75
N ALA A 130 26.11 46.30 6.18
CA ALA A 130 25.39 47.45 5.66
C ALA A 130 23.92 47.32 6.06
N PHE A 131 23.55 48.04 7.12
CA PHE A 131 22.18 48.16 7.59
C PHE A 131 21.34 48.92 6.56
N ILE A 132 20.47 48.21 5.83
CA ILE A 132 19.31 48.82 5.17
C ILE A 132 18.07 48.16 5.76
N ARG A 133 17.41 48.87 6.69
CA ARG A 133 16.07 48.53 7.18
C ARG A 133 15.08 48.69 6.02
N ARG A 134 14.79 47.62 5.31
CA ARG A 134 13.52 47.48 4.57
C ARG A 134 12.55 46.71 5.44
N SER A 135 11.47 47.39 5.85
CA SER A 135 10.33 46.78 6.52
C SER A 135 9.73 45.70 5.62
N PHE A 136 10.07 44.45 5.89
CA PHE A 136 9.35 43.30 5.33
C PHE A 136 8.05 43.16 6.11
N THR A 137 6.94 43.60 5.51
CA THR A 137 5.61 43.15 5.91
C THR A 137 5.56 41.65 5.71
N ALA A 138 5.62 40.90 6.81
CA ALA A 138 5.40 39.46 6.83
C ALA A 138 3.95 39.20 6.40
N VAL A 139 3.76 38.90 5.11
CA VAL A 139 2.53 38.29 4.62
C VAL A 139 2.49 36.89 5.23
N CYS A 140 1.75 36.77 6.32
CA CYS A 140 1.48 35.49 6.96
C CYS A 140 0.54 34.71 6.03
N SER A 141 1.10 33.99 5.06
CA SER A 141 0.35 33.03 4.27
C SER A 141 -0.09 31.90 5.22
N PHE A 142 -1.39 31.78 5.43
CA PHE A 142 -1.99 30.66 6.15
C PHE A 142 -1.72 29.36 5.38
N GLN A 143 -0.64 28.65 5.72
CA GLN A 143 -0.32 27.35 5.16
C GLN A 143 -1.17 26.28 5.87
N ALA A 144 -2.10 25.68 5.14
CA ALA A 144 -2.97 24.62 5.65
C ALA A 144 -2.17 23.37 6.06
N LYS A 145 -2.68 22.64 7.07
CA LYS A 145 -2.18 21.31 7.50
C LYS A 145 -2.03 20.41 6.27
N GLY A 146 -0.82 19.91 6.00
CA GLY A 146 -0.44 19.35 4.69
C GLY A 146 -1.02 17.97 4.38
N GLN A 147 -2.33 17.86 4.16
CA GLN A 147 -2.93 16.70 3.50
C GLN A 147 -2.45 16.67 2.04
N LEU A 148 -2.07 15.49 1.53
CA LEU A 148 -1.65 15.37 0.13
C LEU A 148 -2.72 15.95 -0.81
N SER A 149 -2.32 16.77 -1.77
CA SER A 149 -3.25 17.44 -2.69
C SER A 149 -2.70 17.49 -4.11
N PRO A 150 -3.56 17.48 -5.15
CA PRO A 150 -3.09 17.60 -6.53
C PRO A 150 -2.43 18.96 -6.84
N GLY A 151 -2.79 20.00 -6.09
CA GLY A 151 -2.31 21.36 -6.30
C GLY A 151 -1.16 21.77 -5.38
N TYR A 152 -0.50 20.82 -4.70
CA TYR A 152 0.50 21.12 -3.67
C TYR A 152 1.64 22.04 -4.16
N TYR A 153 2.08 21.87 -5.41
CA TYR A 153 3.15 22.68 -6.01
C TYR A 153 2.65 23.84 -6.87
N SER A 154 1.34 24.09 -6.95
CA SER A 154 0.79 25.09 -7.88
C SER A 154 1.30 26.51 -7.66
N SER A 155 1.65 26.89 -6.43
CA SER A 155 2.22 28.20 -6.10
C SER A 155 3.74 28.18 -5.93
N THR A 156 4.30 27.08 -5.43
CA THR A 156 5.72 26.99 -5.04
C THR A 156 6.62 26.48 -6.16
N CYS A 157 6.11 25.62 -7.04
CA CYS A 157 6.81 25.19 -8.24
C CYS A 157 5.82 24.86 -9.37
N PRO A 158 5.26 25.89 -10.05
CA PRO A 158 4.27 25.69 -11.12
C PRO A 158 4.78 24.80 -12.28
N GLN A 159 6.11 24.76 -12.47
CA GLN A 159 6.77 23.95 -13.50
C GLN A 159 7.05 22.50 -13.06
N ALA A 160 6.69 22.09 -11.84
CA ALA A 160 7.00 20.76 -11.32
C ALA A 160 6.45 19.63 -12.21
N LEU A 161 5.13 19.62 -12.44
CA LEU A 161 4.49 18.59 -13.28
C LEU A 161 4.97 18.63 -14.74
N PRO A 162 5.06 19.81 -15.40
CA PRO A 162 5.64 19.91 -16.74
C PRO A 162 7.06 19.35 -16.86
N ILE A 163 7.96 19.65 -15.92
CA ILE A 163 9.35 19.18 -15.94
C ILE A 163 9.41 17.65 -15.79
N VAL A 164 8.68 17.09 -14.84
CA VAL A 164 8.64 15.63 -14.64
C VAL A 164 8.11 14.95 -15.91
N LYS A 165 6.99 15.44 -16.47
CA LYS A 165 6.42 14.90 -17.71
C LYS A 165 7.42 14.92 -18.86
N ALA A 166 8.10 16.04 -19.08
CA ALA A 166 9.10 16.17 -20.14
C ALA A 166 10.26 15.17 -19.96
N GLY A 167 10.77 15.02 -18.73
CA GLY A 167 11.83 14.06 -18.44
C GLY A 167 11.41 12.61 -18.64
N VAL A 168 10.19 12.25 -18.23
CA VAL A 168 9.61 10.91 -18.45
C VAL A 168 9.40 10.63 -19.93
N THR A 169 8.81 11.57 -20.68
CA THR A 169 8.61 11.43 -22.14
C THR A 169 9.96 11.26 -22.86
N ALA A 170 10.97 12.05 -22.50
CA ALA A 170 12.31 11.92 -23.09
C ALA A 170 12.94 10.55 -22.78
N ALA A 171 12.82 10.08 -21.53
CA ALA A 171 13.32 8.76 -21.13
C ALA A 171 12.62 7.63 -21.89
N ILE A 172 11.29 7.66 -22.01
CA ILE A 172 10.50 6.63 -22.72
C ILE A 172 10.81 6.61 -24.21
N LYS A 173 11.08 7.79 -24.81
CA LYS A 173 11.53 7.88 -26.21
C LYS A 173 12.88 7.18 -26.42
N ASN A 174 13.78 7.23 -25.43
CA ASN A 174 15.07 6.56 -25.49
C ASN A 174 14.97 5.05 -25.22
N GLU A 175 14.13 4.64 -24.26
CA GLU A 175 13.90 3.24 -23.93
C GLU A 175 12.47 3.06 -23.39
N THR A 176 11.58 2.46 -24.18
CA THR A 176 10.16 2.37 -23.83
C THR A 176 9.88 1.63 -22.52
N ARG A 177 10.71 0.62 -22.19
CA ARG A 177 10.61 -0.16 -20.93
C ARG A 177 10.80 0.71 -19.67
N ILE A 178 11.43 1.87 -19.77
CA ILE A 178 11.64 2.75 -18.62
C ILE A 178 10.33 3.19 -17.98
N GLY A 179 9.25 3.30 -18.76
CA GLY A 179 7.93 3.65 -18.21
C GLY A 179 7.40 2.60 -17.23
N ALA A 180 7.52 1.30 -17.60
CA ALA A 180 7.20 0.20 -16.69
C ALA A 180 8.14 0.19 -15.46
N SER A 181 9.40 0.57 -15.66
CA SER A 181 10.40 0.63 -14.58
C SER A 181 10.07 1.70 -13.54
N LEU A 182 9.66 2.90 -13.99
CA LEU A 182 9.28 4.02 -13.11
C LEU A 182 7.96 3.74 -12.39
N LEU A 183 6.98 3.13 -13.08
CA LEU A 183 5.75 2.65 -12.45
C LEU A 183 6.05 1.66 -11.31
N ARG A 184 6.89 0.66 -11.58
CA ARG A 184 7.33 -0.31 -10.58
C ARG A 184 8.10 0.35 -9.43
N LEU A 185 8.94 1.34 -9.72
CA LEU A 185 9.74 2.00 -8.69
C LEU A 185 8.85 2.73 -7.65
N HIS A 186 7.72 3.31 -8.08
CA HIS A 186 6.74 3.87 -7.16
C HIS A 186 6.01 2.81 -6.32
N PHE A 187 5.67 1.65 -6.89
CA PHE A 187 5.12 0.53 -6.12
C PHE A 187 6.09 0.04 -5.05
N HIS A 188 7.36 -0.15 -5.42
CA HIS A 188 8.41 -0.59 -4.50
C HIS A 188 8.68 0.41 -3.38
N ASP A 189 8.62 1.71 -3.67
CA ASP A 189 8.67 2.76 -2.65
C ASP A 189 7.50 2.61 -1.66
N CYS A 190 6.26 2.65 -2.17
CA CYS A 190 5.08 2.64 -1.32
C CYS A 190 4.89 1.39 -0.46
N PHE A 191 5.35 0.22 -0.92
CA PHE A 191 5.21 -1.04 -0.19
C PHE A 191 6.22 -1.21 0.95
N VAL A 192 7.21 -0.32 1.07
CA VAL A 192 8.24 -0.36 2.11
C VAL A 192 8.14 0.88 2.97
N ASN A 193 7.51 0.76 4.14
CA ASN A 193 7.29 1.85 5.11
C ASN A 193 6.50 3.07 4.61
N GLY A 194 6.06 3.10 3.35
CA GLY A 194 5.21 4.14 2.77
C GLY A 194 5.88 4.81 1.58
N CYS A 195 5.15 5.67 0.88
CA CYS A 195 5.68 6.38 -0.28
C CYS A 195 6.56 7.56 0.18
N ASP A 196 7.83 7.30 0.48
CA ASP A 196 8.74 8.27 1.11
C ASP A 196 10.08 8.43 0.38
N GLY A 197 10.22 7.85 -0.81
CA GLY A 197 11.45 7.90 -1.60
C GLY A 197 12.64 7.19 -0.96
N SER A 198 12.44 6.35 0.06
CA SER A 198 13.50 5.57 0.72
C SER A 198 14.18 4.59 -0.23
N VAL A 199 13.43 4.00 -1.18
CA VAL A 199 13.96 3.10 -2.22
C VAL A 199 15.04 3.75 -3.09
N LEU A 200 15.11 5.08 -3.09
CA LEU A 200 16.08 5.84 -3.88
C LEU A 200 17.44 5.96 -3.20
N LEU A 201 17.54 5.77 -1.88
CA LEU A 201 18.79 5.93 -1.14
C LEU A 201 19.81 4.85 -1.52
N ASP A 202 21.05 5.26 -1.75
CA ASP A 202 22.17 4.37 -2.05
C ASP A 202 22.82 3.83 -0.77
N ASP A 203 23.29 2.58 -0.86
CA ASP A 203 24.17 1.98 0.14
C ASP A 203 25.49 2.79 0.21
N ASN A 204 26.05 2.92 1.42
CA ASN A 204 27.40 3.43 1.67
C ASN A 204 28.03 2.73 2.88
N SER A 205 29.23 3.15 3.31
CA SER A 205 29.96 2.50 4.40
C SER A 205 29.22 2.42 5.74
N THR A 206 28.24 3.31 5.98
CA THR A 206 27.50 3.42 7.26
C THR A 206 25.99 3.33 7.08
N PHE A 207 25.50 3.15 5.85
CA PHE A 207 24.08 3.16 5.52
C PHE A 207 23.77 2.08 4.51
N ILE A 208 22.73 1.28 4.78
CA ILE A 208 22.25 0.25 3.86
C ILE A 208 20.87 0.69 3.36
N GLY A 209 20.78 0.97 2.07
CA GLY A 209 19.55 1.28 1.37
C GLY A 209 18.73 0.04 1.03
N GLU A 210 17.72 0.22 0.19
CA GLU A 210 16.80 -0.86 -0.19
C GLU A 210 17.18 -1.52 -1.50
N LYS A 211 18.10 -0.91 -2.27
CA LYS A 211 18.44 -1.35 -3.63
C LYS A 211 19.04 -2.75 -3.68
N THR A 212 19.72 -3.17 -2.61
CA THR A 212 20.31 -4.51 -2.48
C THR A 212 19.36 -5.54 -1.86
N ALA A 213 18.09 -5.19 -1.59
CA ALA A 213 17.05 -6.14 -1.20
C ALA A 213 16.72 -7.12 -2.33
N VAL A 214 16.23 -8.32 -2.02
CA VAL A 214 15.97 -9.42 -2.97
C VAL A 214 15.10 -8.99 -4.14
N ALA A 215 14.01 -8.24 -3.88
CA ALA A 215 13.09 -7.80 -4.92
C ALA A 215 13.65 -6.64 -5.79
N ASN A 216 14.67 -5.93 -5.31
CA ASN A 216 15.26 -4.74 -5.94
C ASN A 216 16.56 -5.06 -6.68
N ASN A 217 17.38 -5.95 -6.13
CA ASN A 217 18.73 -6.20 -6.58
C ASN A 217 18.74 -6.72 -8.02
N ASN A 218 19.49 -6.04 -8.90
CA ASN A 218 19.54 -6.34 -10.33
C ASN A 218 18.15 -6.45 -11.00
N SER A 219 17.20 -5.64 -10.53
CA SER A 219 15.80 -5.68 -10.93
C SER A 219 15.16 -4.29 -10.99
N ALA A 220 15.13 -3.55 -9.87
CA ALA A 220 14.65 -2.17 -9.84
C ALA A 220 15.58 -1.25 -10.66
N ARG A 221 15.00 -0.35 -11.46
CA ARG A 221 15.76 0.51 -12.40
C ARG A 221 15.03 1.81 -12.70
N GLY A 222 15.68 2.70 -13.45
CA GLY A 222 15.18 4.06 -13.75
C GLY A 222 15.62 5.13 -12.76
N PHE A 223 16.55 4.76 -11.87
CA PHE A 223 17.17 5.64 -10.90
C PHE A 223 17.77 6.91 -11.55
N ASN A 224 18.56 6.75 -12.60
CA ASN A 224 19.17 7.87 -13.34
C ASN A 224 18.14 8.83 -13.95
N VAL A 225 16.95 8.34 -14.34
CA VAL A 225 15.88 9.18 -14.87
C VAL A 225 15.31 10.07 -13.78
N VAL A 226 15.09 9.52 -12.58
CA VAL A 226 14.68 10.29 -11.40
C VAL A 226 15.71 11.35 -11.05
N ASP A 227 17.01 11.01 -11.13
CA ASP A 227 18.09 11.95 -10.82
C ASP A 227 18.15 13.11 -11.82
N ASN A 228 17.99 12.82 -13.12
CA ASN A 228 17.95 13.84 -14.18
C ASN A 228 16.74 14.77 -14.06
N ILE A 229 15.56 14.22 -13.74
CA ILE A 229 14.35 15.01 -13.48
C ILE A 229 14.55 15.88 -12.25
N LYS A 230 15.12 15.31 -11.19
CA LYS A 230 15.40 16.04 -9.95
C LYS A 230 16.35 17.20 -10.18
N ALA A 231 17.41 17.02 -10.96
CA ALA A 231 18.34 18.10 -11.27
C ALA A 231 17.67 19.28 -12.00
N GLN A 232 16.74 18.99 -12.92
CA GLN A 232 15.97 20.03 -13.61
C GLN A 232 15.00 20.76 -12.66
N LEU A 233 14.34 20.01 -11.77
CA LEU A 233 13.47 20.59 -10.75
C LEU A 233 14.24 21.47 -9.78
N GLU A 234 15.41 21.03 -9.30
CA GLU A 234 16.25 21.83 -8.39
C GLU A 234 16.78 23.10 -9.06
N LYS A 235 17.00 23.09 -10.38
CA LYS A 235 17.34 24.30 -11.14
C LYS A 235 16.16 25.28 -11.24
N ALA A 236 14.93 24.76 -11.36
CA ALA A 236 13.74 25.58 -11.56
C ALA A 236 13.13 26.10 -10.24
N CYS A 237 13.11 25.26 -9.21
CA CYS A 237 12.50 25.52 -7.91
C CYS A 237 13.29 24.78 -6.81
N PRO A 238 14.45 25.34 -6.40
CA PRO A 238 15.36 24.71 -5.45
C PRO A 238 14.66 24.28 -4.15
N ARG A 239 14.90 23.04 -3.72
CA ARG A 239 14.40 22.47 -2.46
C ARG A 239 12.88 22.50 -2.27
N VAL A 240 12.11 22.45 -3.36
CA VAL A 240 10.64 22.43 -3.31
C VAL A 240 10.05 21.03 -3.50
N VAL A 241 10.41 20.35 -4.59
CA VAL A 241 9.75 19.09 -5.00
C VAL A 241 10.47 17.88 -4.41
N SER A 242 9.78 17.01 -3.67
CA SER A 242 10.40 15.81 -3.08
C SER A 242 10.67 14.73 -4.13
N CYS A 243 11.63 13.85 -3.85
CA CYS A 243 11.87 12.70 -4.72
C CYS A 243 10.74 11.67 -4.65
N ALA A 244 10.09 11.53 -3.49
CA ALA A 244 8.88 10.72 -3.33
C ALA A 244 7.76 11.18 -4.30
N ASP A 245 7.54 12.49 -4.45
CA ASP A 245 6.55 13.01 -5.40
C ASP A 245 7.00 12.88 -6.85
N ILE A 246 8.30 12.94 -7.15
CA ILE A 246 8.80 12.60 -8.50
C ILE A 246 8.42 11.17 -8.87
N LEU A 247 8.55 10.20 -7.96
CA LEU A 247 8.15 8.81 -8.23
C LEU A 247 6.65 8.70 -8.53
N ALA A 248 5.81 9.36 -7.74
CA ALA A 248 4.36 9.32 -7.93
C ALA A 248 3.92 9.97 -9.26
N ILE A 249 4.51 11.11 -9.62
CA ILE A 249 4.24 11.79 -10.90
C ILE A 249 4.78 10.96 -12.07
N ALA A 250 6.01 10.45 -11.95
CA ALA A 250 6.66 9.67 -13.00
C ALA A 250 5.93 8.36 -13.31
N ALA A 251 5.39 7.69 -12.29
CA ALA A 251 4.54 6.51 -12.48
C ALA A 251 3.28 6.86 -13.30
N ARG A 252 2.60 7.97 -12.98
CA ARG A 252 1.42 8.42 -13.73
C ARG A 252 1.77 8.79 -15.17
N ASP A 253 2.78 9.62 -15.36
CA ASP A 253 3.18 10.08 -16.70
C ASP A 253 3.67 8.92 -17.57
N SER A 254 4.31 7.90 -16.97
CA SER A 254 4.70 6.69 -17.68
C SER A 254 3.51 5.90 -18.20
N VAL A 255 2.48 5.69 -17.36
CA VAL A 255 1.26 4.98 -17.78
C VAL A 255 0.54 5.75 -18.89
N VAL A 256 0.40 7.08 -18.75
CA VAL A 256 -0.23 7.92 -19.79
C VAL A 256 0.55 7.88 -21.10
N GLN A 257 1.88 8.00 -21.04
CA GLN A 257 2.73 8.00 -22.23
C GLN A 257 2.68 6.65 -22.98
N LEU A 258 2.39 5.56 -22.27
CA LEU A 258 2.24 4.21 -22.84
C LEU A 258 0.78 3.88 -23.21
N GLY A 259 -0.12 4.87 -23.21
CA GLY A 259 -1.50 4.73 -23.69
C GLY A 259 -2.55 4.37 -22.62
N GLY A 260 -2.15 4.38 -21.35
CA GLY A 260 -3.02 4.09 -20.21
C GLY A 260 -3.79 5.30 -19.66
N PRO A 261 -4.51 5.13 -18.54
CA PRO A 261 -5.29 6.19 -17.93
C PRO A 261 -4.40 7.25 -17.27
N SER A 262 -4.92 8.47 -17.19
CA SER A 262 -4.41 9.50 -16.28
C SER A 262 -5.19 9.49 -14.96
N TRP A 263 -4.56 9.99 -13.91
CA TRP A 263 -5.21 10.29 -12.62
C TRP A 263 -4.61 11.54 -12.00
N LYS A 264 -5.36 12.12 -11.04
CA LYS A 264 -4.90 13.23 -10.22
C LYS A 264 -3.96 12.70 -9.14
N VAL A 265 -2.66 12.80 -9.37
CA VAL A 265 -1.63 12.44 -8.39
C VAL A 265 -1.79 13.36 -7.18
N LEU A 266 -1.86 12.79 -5.99
CA LEU A 266 -1.83 13.55 -4.74
C LEU A 266 -0.37 13.82 -4.38
N LEU A 267 -0.02 15.06 -4.04
CA LEU A 267 1.35 15.55 -3.86
C LEU A 267 1.51 16.22 -2.49
N GLY A 268 2.76 16.40 -2.07
CA GLY A 268 3.15 16.90 -0.75
C GLY A 268 3.86 15.86 0.12
N ARG A 269 4.38 14.77 -0.47
CA ARG A 269 5.19 13.78 0.26
C ARG A 269 6.54 14.37 0.60
N ARG A 270 7.16 13.91 1.69
CA ARG A 270 8.55 14.21 2.03
C ARG A 270 9.45 13.00 1.80
N ASP A 271 10.75 13.27 1.66
CA ASP A 271 11.76 12.24 1.50
C ASP A 271 12.20 11.68 2.86
N SER A 272 12.27 10.35 2.97
CA SER A 272 12.81 9.66 4.14
C SER A 272 14.31 9.88 4.28
N THR A 273 14.76 9.92 5.53
CA THR A 273 16.18 9.94 5.91
C THR A 273 16.70 8.54 6.26
N THR A 274 15.84 7.53 6.13
CA THR A 274 16.15 6.13 6.42
C THR A 274 15.66 5.24 5.29
N ALA A 275 16.15 4.01 5.27
CA ALA A 275 15.74 2.95 4.36
C ALA A 275 15.68 1.64 5.13
N SER A 276 14.91 0.67 4.66
CA SER A 276 14.80 -0.63 5.32
C SER A 276 14.91 -1.80 4.35
N ARG A 277 16.14 -2.30 4.17
CA ARG A 277 16.39 -3.52 3.39
C ARG A 277 15.61 -4.73 3.90
N SER A 278 15.46 -4.85 5.23
CA SER A 278 14.69 -5.94 5.84
C SER A 278 13.20 -5.82 5.50
N ALA A 279 12.60 -4.63 5.65
CA ALA A 279 11.21 -4.41 5.26
C ALA A 279 11.01 -4.59 3.74
N ALA A 280 11.98 -4.19 2.91
CA ALA A 280 11.93 -4.45 1.47
C ALA A 280 11.92 -5.95 1.14
N ASN A 281 12.64 -6.79 1.90
CA ASN A 281 12.64 -8.24 1.72
C ASN A 281 11.33 -8.91 2.15
N THR A 282 10.58 -8.32 3.10
CA THR A 282 9.38 -8.94 3.67
C THR A 282 8.07 -8.37 3.15
N SER A 283 8.05 -7.09 2.79
CA SER A 283 6.82 -6.36 2.45
C SER A 283 6.49 -6.38 0.96
N ILE A 284 7.49 -6.53 0.10
CA ILE A 284 7.30 -6.59 -1.36
C ILE A 284 6.89 -8.01 -1.76
N PRO A 285 5.74 -8.20 -2.43
CA PRO A 285 5.31 -9.52 -2.89
C PRO A 285 6.33 -10.18 -3.84
N GLN A 286 6.54 -11.48 -3.67
CA GLN A 286 7.41 -12.26 -4.56
C GLN A 286 6.61 -12.81 -5.75
N PRO A 287 7.26 -13.02 -6.92
CA PRO A 287 6.59 -13.59 -8.09
C PRO A 287 6.14 -15.04 -7.90
N THR A 288 6.61 -15.71 -6.84
CA THR A 288 6.29 -17.10 -6.47
C THR A 288 5.22 -17.20 -5.38
N PHE A 289 4.58 -16.09 -4.99
CA PHE A 289 3.50 -16.13 -4.00
C PHE A 289 2.22 -16.70 -4.62
N ASN A 290 1.58 -17.60 -3.87
CA ASN A 290 0.22 -18.02 -4.15
C ASN A 290 -0.80 -16.91 -3.83
N LEU A 291 -2.05 -17.09 -4.23
CA LEU A 291 -3.10 -16.08 -4.05
C LEU A 291 -3.30 -15.65 -2.60
N SER A 292 -3.26 -16.59 -1.64
CA SER A 292 -3.44 -16.25 -0.22
C SER A 292 -2.32 -15.33 0.28
N ALA A 293 -1.06 -15.61 -0.08
CA ALA A 293 0.07 -14.77 0.27
C ALA A 293 0.00 -13.39 -0.41
N LEU A 294 -0.45 -13.31 -1.66
CA LEU A 294 -0.70 -12.04 -2.36
C LEU A 294 -1.77 -11.20 -1.64
N ILE A 295 -2.89 -11.81 -1.27
CA ILE A 295 -3.97 -11.14 -0.52
C ILE A 295 -3.44 -10.62 0.82
N SER A 296 -2.72 -11.43 1.59
CA SER A 296 -2.13 -11.02 2.86
C SER A 296 -1.15 -9.86 2.71
N SER A 297 -0.28 -9.90 1.68
CA SER A 297 0.69 -8.84 1.43
C SER A 297 0.02 -7.50 1.09
N PHE A 298 -0.98 -7.49 0.20
CA PHE A 298 -1.72 -6.27 -0.13
C PHE A 298 -2.57 -5.78 1.04
N SER A 299 -3.19 -6.69 1.78
CA SER A 299 -3.99 -6.35 2.97
C SER A 299 -3.15 -5.69 4.07
N ALA A 300 -1.90 -6.13 4.25
CA ALA A 300 -0.95 -5.50 5.18
C ALA A 300 -0.64 -4.03 4.82
N GLN A 301 -0.82 -3.65 3.55
CA GLN A 301 -0.71 -2.26 3.07
C GLN A 301 -2.05 -1.51 3.05
N GLY A 302 -3.13 -2.12 3.56
CA GLY A 302 -4.48 -1.56 3.52
C GLY A 302 -5.14 -1.60 2.14
N LEU A 303 -4.62 -2.41 1.22
CA LEU A 303 -5.16 -2.60 -0.13
C LEU A 303 -6.07 -3.83 -0.17
N SER A 304 -7.21 -3.72 -0.84
CA SER A 304 -8.19 -4.81 -0.96
C SER A 304 -7.79 -5.85 -2.02
N ILE A 305 -8.49 -6.99 -2.05
CA ILE A 305 -8.34 -7.98 -3.13
C ILE A 305 -8.59 -7.39 -4.52
N LYS A 306 -9.49 -6.40 -4.62
CA LYS A 306 -9.72 -5.66 -5.86
C LYS A 306 -8.50 -4.83 -6.25
N ASP A 307 -7.86 -4.19 -5.27
CA ASP A 307 -6.64 -3.42 -5.47
C ASP A 307 -5.47 -4.33 -5.89
N LEU A 308 -5.38 -5.55 -5.35
CA LEU A 308 -4.44 -6.59 -5.82
C LEU A 308 -4.63 -6.89 -7.30
N VAL A 309 -5.83 -7.32 -7.72
CA VAL A 309 -6.06 -7.73 -9.11
C VAL A 309 -5.88 -6.58 -10.10
N ILE A 310 -6.34 -5.39 -9.75
CA ILE A 310 -6.24 -4.23 -10.63
C ILE A 310 -4.79 -3.72 -10.74
N LEU A 311 -4.03 -3.64 -9.65
CA LEU A 311 -2.64 -3.17 -9.67
C LEU A 311 -1.71 -4.19 -10.34
N SER A 312 -2.01 -5.48 -10.24
CA SER A 312 -1.31 -6.53 -11.02
C SER A 312 -1.44 -6.32 -12.53
N GLY A 313 -2.48 -5.62 -12.98
CA GLY A 313 -2.61 -5.15 -14.37
C GLY A 313 -1.45 -4.27 -14.86
N SER A 314 -0.61 -3.75 -13.97
CA SER A 314 0.65 -3.07 -14.33
C SER A 314 1.62 -3.97 -15.12
N HIS A 315 1.47 -5.29 -15.02
CA HIS A 315 2.21 -6.27 -15.80
C HIS A 315 1.75 -6.36 -17.28
N ASN A 316 0.87 -5.45 -17.73
CA ASN A 316 0.62 -5.25 -19.17
C ASN A 316 1.80 -4.58 -19.91
N ILE A 317 2.80 -4.06 -19.21
CA ILE A 317 4.01 -3.46 -19.79
C ILE A 317 5.26 -3.93 -19.07
N GLY A 318 6.39 -3.89 -19.77
CA GLY A 318 7.70 -4.19 -19.19
C GLY A 318 8.08 -5.65 -19.30
N LEU A 319 9.21 -5.99 -18.68
CA LEU A 319 9.86 -7.30 -18.84
C LEU A 319 10.30 -7.84 -17.47
N ALA A 320 10.24 -9.17 -17.31
CA ALA A 320 10.78 -9.89 -16.17
C ALA A 320 12.03 -10.69 -16.57
N ARG A 321 12.89 -10.97 -15.60
CA ARG A 321 14.06 -11.84 -15.78
C ARG A 321 13.68 -13.30 -15.66
N CYS A 322 14.44 -14.17 -16.32
CA CYS A 322 14.28 -15.63 -16.25
C CYS A 322 14.20 -16.15 -14.81
N THR A 323 15.01 -15.63 -13.89
CA THR A 323 14.94 -15.99 -12.46
C THR A 323 13.56 -15.78 -11.82
N SER A 324 12.75 -14.84 -12.31
CA SER A 324 11.45 -14.51 -11.75
C SER A 324 10.34 -15.47 -12.20
N PHE A 325 10.49 -16.13 -13.35
CA PHE A 325 9.45 -17.01 -13.92
C PHE A 325 9.91 -18.46 -14.14
N ARG A 326 11.20 -18.76 -13.92
CA ARG A 326 11.76 -20.11 -14.16
C ARG A 326 11.00 -21.21 -13.42
N SER A 327 10.66 -21.01 -12.14
CA SER A 327 9.91 -22.03 -11.39
C SER A 327 8.54 -22.28 -12.04
N HIS A 328 7.82 -21.20 -12.37
CA HIS A 328 6.49 -21.28 -12.97
C HIS A 328 6.50 -22.10 -14.25
N ILE A 329 7.39 -21.77 -15.20
CA ILE A 329 7.43 -22.44 -16.50
C ILE A 329 7.89 -23.91 -16.42
N TYR A 330 8.50 -24.38 -15.33
CA TYR A 330 9.00 -25.76 -15.21
C TYR A 330 8.20 -26.64 -14.27
N ASN A 331 7.56 -26.06 -13.25
CA ASN A 331 6.99 -26.80 -12.13
C ASN A 331 5.46 -26.68 -12.05
N ASP A 332 4.87 -25.62 -12.62
CA ASP A 332 3.44 -25.37 -12.47
C ASP A 332 2.63 -26.00 -13.61
N SER A 333 1.38 -26.36 -13.32
CA SER A 333 0.46 -27.01 -14.27
C SER A 333 -0.62 -26.06 -14.81
N ASP A 334 -0.68 -24.84 -14.30
CA ASP A 334 -1.66 -23.81 -14.65
C ASP A 334 -1.17 -22.85 -15.75
N ILE A 335 -0.10 -23.22 -16.47
CA ILE A 335 0.44 -22.51 -17.62
C ILE A 335 0.15 -23.26 -18.94
N ASP A 336 -0.14 -22.52 -20.02
CA ASP A 336 -0.27 -23.05 -21.37
C ASP A 336 1.01 -23.79 -21.80
N PRO A 337 0.96 -25.09 -22.14
CA PRO A 337 2.16 -25.88 -22.42
C PRO A 337 3.00 -25.33 -23.58
N SER A 338 2.34 -24.80 -24.62
CA SER A 338 3.03 -24.20 -25.77
C SER A 338 3.76 -22.92 -25.38
N PHE A 339 3.14 -22.08 -24.55
CA PHE A 339 3.77 -20.90 -23.99
C PHE A 339 4.95 -21.25 -23.09
N ALA A 340 4.78 -22.17 -22.13
CA ALA A 340 5.86 -22.63 -21.28
C ALA A 340 7.04 -23.15 -22.11
N ASN A 341 6.79 -23.98 -23.12
CA ASN A 341 7.82 -24.48 -24.03
C ASN A 341 8.53 -23.37 -24.81
N SER A 342 7.82 -22.31 -25.22
CA SER A 342 8.46 -21.15 -25.87
C SER A 342 9.42 -20.42 -24.93
N LEU A 343 9.07 -20.27 -23.65
CA LEU A 343 9.91 -19.60 -22.65
C LEU A 343 11.12 -20.46 -22.23
N ARG A 344 10.95 -21.78 -22.15
CA ARG A 344 12.05 -22.73 -21.82
C ARG A 344 13.20 -22.67 -22.84
N LYS A 345 12.94 -22.27 -24.08
CA LYS A 345 13.99 -22.09 -25.12
C LYS A 345 14.98 -20.98 -24.75
N ILE A 346 14.52 -19.94 -24.05
CA ILE A 346 15.35 -18.79 -23.67
C ILE A 346 15.75 -18.83 -22.19
N CYS A 347 15.00 -19.57 -21.37
CA CYS A 347 15.15 -19.70 -19.92
C CYS A 347 15.31 -21.20 -19.53
N PRO A 348 16.50 -21.79 -19.70
CA PRO A 348 16.80 -23.16 -19.24
C PRO A 348 16.64 -23.33 -17.72
N ARG A 349 16.62 -24.60 -17.27
CA ARG A 349 16.54 -24.96 -15.83
C ARG A 349 17.67 -24.35 -14.99
N SER A 350 18.81 -24.04 -15.60
CA SER A 350 19.95 -23.37 -14.98
C SER A 350 20.65 -22.50 -16.01
N GLY A 351 21.19 -21.35 -15.58
CA GLY A 351 21.80 -20.37 -16.47
C GLY A 351 20.79 -19.43 -17.14
N ASN A 352 21.28 -18.45 -17.91
CA ASN A 352 20.48 -17.39 -18.55
C ASN A 352 19.62 -16.56 -17.57
N ASP A 353 20.07 -16.41 -16.32
CA ASP A 353 19.33 -15.69 -15.26
C ASP A 353 18.94 -14.25 -15.60
N ASN A 354 19.68 -13.62 -16.52
CA ASN A 354 19.47 -12.23 -16.93
C ASN A 354 18.64 -12.09 -18.21
N VAL A 355 18.27 -13.19 -18.86
CA VAL A 355 17.41 -13.14 -20.06
C VAL A 355 16.05 -12.59 -19.68
N LEU A 356 15.53 -11.70 -20.52
CA LEU A 356 14.29 -10.97 -20.30
C LEU A 356 13.16 -11.55 -21.15
N ALA A 357 11.98 -11.65 -20.56
CA ALA A 357 10.74 -11.97 -21.26
C ALA A 357 9.68 -10.89 -20.96
N PRO A 358 8.81 -10.57 -21.94
CA PRO A 358 7.76 -9.59 -21.73
C PRO A 358 6.68 -10.08 -20.77
N LEU A 359 6.25 -9.23 -19.84
CA LEU A 359 5.18 -9.53 -18.89
C LEU A 359 3.82 -9.70 -19.60
N ASP A 360 3.60 -8.90 -20.65
CA ASP A 360 2.52 -9.10 -21.62
C ASP A 360 3.10 -9.40 -23.00
N ARG A 361 2.76 -10.58 -23.51
CA ARG A 361 3.21 -11.09 -24.81
C ARG A 361 2.47 -10.49 -26.01
N GLN A 362 1.32 -9.84 -25.80
CA GLN A 362 0.52 -9.26 -26.89
C GLN A 362 0.98 -7.84 -27.18
N THR A 363 1.14 -7.03 -26.14
CA THR A 363 1.40 -5.59 -26.24
C THR A 363 2.43 -5.10 -25.21
N PRO A 364 3.68 -5.63 -25.24
CA PRO A 364 4.67 -5.45 -24.17
C PRO A 364 5.06 -4.00 -23.83
N THR A 365 4.72 -3.06 -24.70
CA THR A 365 5.04 -1.63 -24.59
C THR A 365 3.81 -0.72 -24.62
N ARG A 366 2.59 -1.27 -24.48
CA ARG A 366 1.35 -0.49 -24.45
C ARG A 366 0.54 -0.86 -23.22
N PHE A 367 0.09 0.15 -22.49
CA PHE A 367 -0.72 -0.04 -21.30
C PHE A 367 -2.19 -0.24 -21.69
N ASP A 368 -2.67 -1.48 -21.63
CA ASP A 368 -4.06 -1.86 -21.92
C ASP A 368 -4.54 -3.04 -21.03
N SER A 369 -5.66 -3.68 -21.37
CA SER A 369 -6.22 -4.78 -20.58
C SER A 369 -5.84 -6.18 -21.09
N LEU A 370 -4.95 -6.31 -22.08
CA LEU A 370 -4.61 -7.60 -22.69
C LEU A 370 -3.84 -8.53 -21.74
N TYR A 371 -3.20 -7.99 -20.71
CA TYR A 371 -2.70 -8.77 -19.56
C TYR A 371 -3.76 -9.75 -19.02
N TYR A 372 -4.99 -9.29 -18.78
CA TYR A 372 -6.04 -10.15 -18.27
C TYR A 372 -6.47 -11.20 -19.30
N GLY A 373 -6.42 -10.87 -20.59
CA GLY A 373 -6.63 -11.84 -21.68
C GLY A 373 -5.58 -12.96 -21.68
N ASN A 374 -4.32 -12.65 -21.35
CA ASN A 374 -3.28 -13.67 -21.18
C ASN A 374 -3.63 -14.61 -20.03
N LEU A 375 -4.09 -14.09 -18.90
CA LEU A 375 -4.46 -14.93 -17.74
C LEU A 375 -5.58 -15.91 -18.07
N LEU A 376 -6.62 -15.45 -18.79
CA LEU A 376 -7.72 -16.31 -19.27
C LEU A 376 -7.21 -17.46 -20.16
N GLY A 377 -6.15 -17.22 -20.92
CA GLY A 377 -5.49 -18.21 -21.78
C GLY A 377 -4.36 -18.98 -21.11
N LYS A 378 -4.21 -18.94 -19.77
CA LYS A 378 -3.10 -19.55 -19.01
C LYS A 378 -1.72 -19.08 -19.46
N LYS A 379 -1.60 -17.80 -19.81
CA LYS A 379 -0.39 -17.19 -20.37
C LYS A 379 0.14 -16.06 -19.48
N GLY A 380 -0.16 -16.07 -18.18
CA GLY A 380 0.56 -15.25 -17.20
C GLY A 380 2.05 -15.62 -17.17
N LEU A 381 2.93 -14.63 -17.10
CA LEU A 381 4.37 -14.92 -17.11
C LEU A 381 4.87 -15.37 -15.73
N LEU A 382 4.40 -14.73 -14.67
CA LEU A 382 4.81 -15.04 -13.30
C LEU A 382 3.79 -15.99 -12.67
N HIS A 383 4.25 -16.83 -11.73
CA HIS A 383 3.34 -17.66 -10.93
C HIS A 383 2.27 -16.78 -10.25
N SER A 384 2.67 -15.68 -9.62
CA SER A 384 1.76 -14.72 -9.00
C SER A 384 0.73 -14.09 -9.95
N ASP A 385 1.04 -14.02 -11.26
CA ASP A 385 0.08 -13.55 -12.26
C ASP A 385 -1.02 -14.59 -12.48
N GLN A 386 -0.61 -15.84 -12.68
CA GLN A 386 -1.53 -16.92 -13.01
C GLN A 386 -2.41 -17.33 -11.81
N GLU A 387 -1.92 -17.11 -10.58
CA GLU A 387 -2.70 -17.25 -9.34
C GLU A 387 -3.95 -16.34 -9.29
N LEU A 388 -3.98 -15.23 -10.04
CA LEU A 388 -5.16 -14.37 -10.14
C LEU A 388 -6.30 -15.01 -10.96
N PHE A 389 -5.99 -16.02 -11.77
CA PHE A 389 -6.96 -16.72 -12.60
C PHE A 389 -6.62 -18.21 -12.74
N ASN A 390 -7.30 -19.06 -11.98
CA ASN A 390 -7.08 -20.51 -11.99
C ASN A 390 -8.37 -21.32 -12.23
N GLY A 391 -9.51 -20.66 -12.49
CA GLY A 391 -10.80 -21.29 -12.78
C GLY A 391 -11.70 -21.51 -11.55
N ASN A 392 -11.18 -21.32 -10.34
CA ASN A 392 -11.93 -21.45 -9.09
C ASN A 392 -11.54 -20.42 -8.02
N SER A 393 -10.71 -19.43 -8.37
CA SER A 393 -10.23 -18.41 -7.47
C SER A 393 -11.30 -17.34 -7.17
N SER A 394 -11.22 -16.76 -5.98
CA SER A 394 -12.02 -15.60 -5.58
C SER A 394 -11.75 -14.34 -6.43
N THR A 395 -10.69 -14.33 -7.25
CA THR A 395 -10.32 -13.21 -8.15
C THR A 395 -10.77 -13.39 -9.60
N ASP A 396 -11.24 -14.58 -10.00
CA ASP A 396 -11.56 -14.90 -11.40
C ASP A 396 -12.56 -13.91 -12.02
N TYR A 397 -13.58 -13.51 -11.26
CA TYR A 397 -14.61 -12.59 -11.76
C TYR A 397 -14.05 -11.19 -12.05
N LEU A 398 -13.03 -10.75 -11.31
CA LEU A 398 -12.34 -9.47 -11.56
C LEU A 398 -11.51 -9.55 -12.83
N VAL A 399 -10.74 -10.63 -13.01
CA VAL A 399 -9.93 -10.87 -14.22
C VAL A 399 -10.82 -10.87 -15.47
N LYS A 400 -11.93 -11.62 -15.44
CA LYS A 400 -12.92 -11.64 -16.54
C LYS A 400 -13.49 -10.24 -16.82
N SER A 401 -13.84 -9.50 -15.77
CA SER A 401 -14.40 -8.15 -15.90
C SER A 401 -13.41 -7.17 -16.54
N TYR A 402 -12.13 -7.23 -16.16
CA TYR A 402 -11.11 -6.33 -16.71
C TYR A 402 -10.66 -6.73 -18.11
N ALA A 403 -10.60 -8.03 -18.41
CA ALA A 403 -10.37 -8.53 -19.77
C ALA A 403 -11.44 -8.03 -20.75
N ALA A 404 -12.71 -8.05 -20.34
CA ALA A 404 -13.83 -7.64 -21.18
C ALA A 404 -14.02 -6.11 -21.29
N ASN A 405 -13.41 -5.33 -20.39
CA ASN A 405 -13.71 -3.89 -20.29
C ASN A 405 -12.48 -3.06 -19.91
N THR A 406 -11.71 -2.63 -20.92
CA THR A 406 -10.54 -1.76 -20.76
C THR A 406 -10.88 -0.45 -20.06
N LYS A 407 -12.07 0.12 -20.31
CA LYS A 407 -12.51 1.38 -19.67
C LYS A 407 -12.72 1.21 -18.16
N LEU A 408 -13.27 0.07 -17.74
CA LEU A 408 -13.39 -0.30 -16.33
C LEU A 408 -12.02 -0.52 -15.69
N PHE A 409 -11.13 -1.27 -16.36
CA PHE A 409 -9.75 -1.46 -15.93
C PHE A 409 -9.07 -0.11 -15.69
N PHE A 410 -9.09 0.79 -16.68
CA PHE A 410 -8.46 2.11 -16.58
C PHE A 410 -9.00 2.96 -15.43
N LYS A 411 -10.32 2.99 -15.25
CA LYS A 411 -10.97 3.74 -14.17
C LYS A 411 -10.58 3.22 -12.79
N GLU A 412 -10.57 1.90 -12.61
CA GLU A 412 -10.26 1.31 -11.31
C GLU A 412 -8.76 1.31 -11.02
N PHE A 413 -7.91 1.15 -12.05
CA PHE A 413 -6.46 1.26 -11.94
C PHE A 413 -6.05 2.63 -11.40
N ALA A 414 -6.59 3.69 -11.98
CA ALA A 414 -6.39 5.06 -11.51
C ALA A 414 -6.74 5.24 -10.01
N LYS A 415 -7.84 4.64 -9.55
CA LYS A 415 -8.25 4.72 -8.13
C LYS A 415 -7.28 3.97 -7.22
N SER A 416 -6.85 2.78 -7.62
CA SER A 416 -5.95 1.97 -6.80
C SER A 416 -4.53 2.53 -6.78
N MET A 417 -4.07 3.17 -7.86
CA MET A 417 -2.83 3.94 -7.86
C MET A 417 -2.87 5.11 -6.87
N ILE A 418 -4.00 5.83 -6.77
CA ILE A 418 -4.17 6.89 -5.76
C ILE A 418 -4.14 6.31 -4.34
N LYS A 419 -4.82 5.18 -4.10
CA LYS A 419 -4.78 4.51 -2.78
C LYS A 419 -3.37 4.08 -2.40
N MET A 420 -2.66 3.43 -3.33
CA MET A 420 -1.28 2.99 -3.12
C MET A 420 -0.37 4.18 -2.84
N GLY A 421 -0.50 5.28 -3.59
CA GLY A 421 0.24 6.52 -3.35
C GLY A 421 -0.04 7.17 -1.99
N ASN A 422 -1.08 6.75 -1.26
CA ASN A 422 -1.45 7.25 0.05
C ASN A 422 -1.05 6.30 1.20
N ILE A 423 -0.24 5.26 0.93
CA ILE A 423 0.29 4.40 1.99
C ILE A 423 1.29 5.20 2.82
N LYS A 424 0.93 5.44 4.09
CA LYS A 424 1.77 6.03 5.16
C LYS A 424 2.67 7.20 4.70
N PRO A 425 2.12 8.25 4.03
CA PRO A 425 2.96 9.32 3.52
C PRO A 425 3.58 10.13 4.66
N LEU A 426 4.83 10.55 4.49
CA LEU A 426 5.44 11.58 5.32
C LEU A 426 4.84 12.94 4.96
N THR A 427 4.16 13.62 5.90
CA THR A 427 3.59 14.96 5.68
C THR A 427 3.99 15.94 6.80
N GLU A 428 4.08 17.23 6.47
CA GLU A 428 4.42 18.26 7.45
C GLU A 428 3.24 18.58 8.40
N ILE A 429 3.51 18.74 9.70
CA ILE A 429 2.60 19.40 10.65
C ILE A 429 3.27 20.70 11.11
N LEU A 430 2.53 21.81 11.04
CA LEU A 430 2.77 23.01 11.85
C LEU A 430 1.67 23.16 12.89
N GLY A 431 2.08 23.51 14.11
CA GLY A 431 1.26 23.52 15.30
C GLY A 431 0.21 24.64 15.34
N LYS A 432 -1.00 24.26 15.78
CA LYS A 432 -1.68 24.86 16.95
C LYS A 432 -2.76 23.89 17.41
N SER A 433 -2.69 23.50 18.67
CA SER A 433 -3.84 23.08 19.45
C SER A 433 -4.80 24.27 19.52
N GLU A 434 -5.93 24.18 18.83
CA GLU A 434 -7.07 25.00 19.22
C GLU A 434 -7.72 24.31 20.42
N SER A 435 -7.61 25.00 21.54
CA SER A 435 -8.50 24.93 22.68
C SER A 435 -9.96 24.85 22.23
N THR A 436 -10.60 23.70 22.39
CA THR A 436 -12.01 23.72 22.76
C THR A 436 -12.10 24.10 24.22
N ALA A 437 -12.74 25.25 24.44
CA ALA A 437 -13.06 25.83 25.72
C ALA A 437 -13.51 24.79 26.75
N GLY A 438 -13.05 24.99 27.98
CA GLY A 438 -13.52 24.25 29.13
C GLY A 438 -15.05 24.32 29.24
N LYS A 439 -15.68 23.16 29.34
CA LYS A 439 -16.71 22.97 30.34
C LYS A 439 -16.04 22.25 31.50
N GLN A 440 -15.71 23.01 32.55
CA GLN A 440 -15.69 22.44 33.88
C GLN A 440 -17.09 21.88 34.12
N ILE A 441 -17.18 20.56 34.22
CA ILE A 441 -18.25 19.93 34.97
C ILE A 441 -17.53 19.48 36.24
N GLU A 442 -17.70 20.26 37.31
CA GLU A 442 -17.45 19.77 38.65
C GLU A 442 -18.39 18.58 38.87
N GLU A 443 -17.83 17.41 39.09
CA GLU A 443 -18.51 16.38 39.88
C GLU A 443 -17.50 15.83 40.89
N HIS A 444 -17.53 16.45 42.06
CA HIS A 444 -17.17 15.80 43.30
C HIS A 444 -18.02 14.54 43.45
N VAL A 445 -17.42 13.35 43.31
CA VAL A 445 -17.97 12.12 43.88
C VAL A 445 -16.94 11.52 44.83
N PHE A 446 -17.19 11.81 46.10
CA PHE A 446 -16.69 11.13 47.28
C PHE A 446 -16.78 9.60 47.11
N ILE A 447 -15.68 8.88 47.37
CA ILE A 447 -15.70 7.45 47.65
C ILE A 447 -15.79 7.27 49.18
N PRO A 448 -16.92 6.83 49.76
CA PRO A 448 -16.91 6.38 51.14
C PRO A 448 -16.49 4.92 51.22
N ALA A 449 -15.38 4.66 51.90
CA ALA A 449 -14.99 3.33 52.31
C ALA A 449 -16.06 2.72 53.24
N ARG A 450 -16.75 1.67 52.80
CA ARG A 450 -17.56 0.82 53.69
C ARG A 450 -16.74 -0.36 54.18
N LYS A 451 -16.54 -0.35 55.50
CA LYS A 451 -15.96 -1.38 56.36
C LYS A 451 -16.66 -2.73 56.16
N TYR A 452 -15.85 -3.77 56.04
CA TYR A 452 -16.24 -5.14 56.38
C TYR A 452 -16.60 -5.20 57.87
N LYS A 453 -17.84 -5.57 58.19
CA LYS A 453 -18.20 -6.11 59.52
C LYS A 453 -18.24 -7.64 59.40
N LYS A 454 -17.38 -8.30 60.17
CA LYS A 454 -17.59 -9.66 60.65
C LYS A 454 -18.90 -9.68 61.46
N GLN A 455 -19.73 -10.68 61.25
CA GLN A 455 -20.61 -11.19 62.29
C GLN A 455 -20.35 -12.68 62.46
N VAL A 456 -20.46 -13.05 63.73
CA VAL A 456 -20.11 -14.30 64.41
C VAL A 456 -20.94 -15.47 63.89
#